data_AF-A0A8H5I5R0-F1
#
_entry.id   AF-A0A8H5I5R0-F1
#
_cell.length_a   1.000
_cell.length_b   1.000
_cell.length_c   1.000
_cell.angle_alpha   90.00
_cell.angle_beta   90.00
_cell.angle_gamma   90.00
#
_symmetry.space_group_name_H-M   'P 1'
#
loop_
_entity.id
_entity.type
_entity.pdbx_description
1 polymer ?
#
loop_
_entity_poly.entity_id
_entity_poly.type
_entity_poly.pdbx_seq_one_letter_code
_entity_poly.pdbx_strand_id
1 'polypeptide(L)'
;MASLRRFSLVFYVPPASASACKAAIFKAGAGRYPGPGGYTECAWQTSGIGQFRPGDAANPAIGKVGELEETPEVRVETLIVGEDTVRKAVAALKE
;
A
#
# COMPACT_ATOMS: atom_id res chain seq x y z
N MET A 1 -21.77 12.68 17.62
CA MET A 1 -20.86 11.62 17.15
C MET A 1 -19.54 12.26 16.75
N ALA A 2 -18.41 11.74 17.20
CA ALA A 2 -17.12 12.20 16.70
C ALA A 2 -16.99 11.82 15.23
N SER A 3 -16.60 12.78 14.38
CA SER A 3 -16.27 12.49 12.98
C SER A 3 -15.10 11.51 12.92
N LEU A 4 -15.25 10.40 12.19
CA LEU A 4 -14.15 9.46 11.99
C LEU A 4 -13.03 10.12 11.19
N ARG A 5 -11.81 10.06 11.71
CA ARG A 5 -10.61 10.56 11.02
C ARG A 5 -10.37 9.76 9.74
N ARG A 6 -9.88 10.47 8.72
CA ARG A 6 -9.55 9.92 7.40
C ARG A 6 -8.04 9.92 7.21
N PHE A 7 -7.54 8.88 6.55
CA PHE A 7 -6.12 8.67 6.27
C PHE A 7 -5.95 8.30 4.80
N SER A 8 -4.78 8.60 4.23
CA SER A 8 -4.36 8.05 2.94
C SER A 8 -3.30 6.99 3.22
N LEU A 9 -3.55 5.76 2.74
CA LEU A 9 -2.53 4.71 2.70
C LEU A 9 -1.88 4.74 1.32
N VAL A 10 -0.58 5.00 1.31
CA VAL A 10 0.27 4.96 0.12
C VAL A 10 1.27 3.82 0.29
N PHE A 11 1.39 2.96 -0.71
CA PHE A 11 2.40 1.91 -0.73
C PHE A 11 2.95 1.69 -2.13
N TYR A 12 4.13 1.09 -2.18
CA TYR A 12 4.87 0.76 -3.39
C TYR A 12 5.06 -0.75 -3.43
N VAL A 13 4.85 -1.33 -4.60
CA VAL A 13 4.80 -2.79 -4.75
C VAL A 13 5.26 -3.18 -6.16
N PRO A 14 5.96 -4.32 -6.34
CA PRO A 14 6.22 -4.86 -7.66
C PRO A 14 4.92 -5.05 -8.46
N PRO A 15 4.90 -4.76 -9.78
CA PRO A 15 3.69 -4.87 -10.60
C PRO A 15 2.98 -6.23 -10.49
N ALA A 16 3.75 -7.32 -10.37
CA ALA A 16 3.21 -8.68 -10.23
C ALA A 16 2.41 -8.89 -8.92
N SER A 17 2.74 -8.18 -7.85
CA SER A 17 2.11 -8.32 -6.53
C SER A 17 1.00 -7.29 -6.28
N ALA A 18 0.85 -6.28 -7.15
CA ALA A 18 -0.06 -5.16 -6.95
C ALA A 18 -1.53 -5.58 -6.74
N SER A 19 -2.01 -6.56 -7.50
CA SER A 19 -3.39 -7.06 -7.35
C SER A 19 -3.61 -7.77 -6.01
N ALA A 20 -2.65 -8.58 -5.56
CA ALA A 20 -2.74 -9.31 -4.29
C ALA A 20 -2.72 -8.34 -3.10
N CYS A 21 -1.80 -7.38 -3.10
CA CYS A 21 -1.71 -6.37 -2.02
C CYS A 21 -2.98 -5.51 -1.93
N LYS A 22 -3.56 -5.08 -3.07
CA LYS A 22 -4.83 -4.34 -3.09
C LYS A 22 -5.97 -5.18 -2.50
N ALA A 23 -6.10 -6.44 -2.91
CA ALA A 23 -7.13 -7.33 -2.37
C ALA A 23 -7.01 -7.49 -0.85
N ALA A 24 -5.79 -7.63 -0.33
CA ALA A 24 -5.54 -7.76 1.11
C ALA A 24 -6.03 -6.52 1.90
N ILE A 25 -5.63 -5.31 1.48
CA ILE A 25 -6.03 -4.09 2.18
C ILE A 25 -7.53 -3.79 2.04
N PHE A 26 -8.15 -4.15 0.91
CA PHE A 26 -9.59 -3.97 0.70
C PHE A 26 -10.41 -4.91 1.57
N LYS A 27 -9.96 -6.17 1.74
CA LYS A 27 -10.53 -7.11 2.70
C LYS A 27 -10.44 -6.56 4.14
N ALA A 28 -9.35 -5.87 4.47
CA ALA A 28 -9.16 -5.20 5.75
C ALA A 28 -9.99 -3.90 5.92
N GLY A 29 -10.66 -3.42 4.87
CA GLY A 29 -11.58 -2.29 4.90
C GLY A 29 -11.03 -0.97 4.33
N ALA A 30 -9.81 -0.97 3.78
CA ALA A 30 -9.31 0.18 3.02
C ALA A 30 -10.13 0.39 1.73
N GLY A 31 -10.13 1.61 1.18
CA GLY A 31 -10.82 1.92 -0.07
C GLY A 31 -12.34 1.94 0.02
N ARG A 32 -12.91 2.02 1.22
CA ARG A 32 -14.36 2.16 1.43
C ARG A 32 -14.71 3.62 1.64
N TYR A 33 -15.48 4.19 0.72
CA TYR A 33 -15.94 5.56 0.84
C TYR A 33 -17.20 5.63 1.74
N PRO A 34 -17.21 6.47 2.79
CA PRO A 34 -18.38 6.61 3.65
C PRO A 34 -19.47 7.40 2.93
N GLY A 35 -20.69 6.88 2.89
CA GLY A 35 -21.84 7.58 2.32
C GLY A 35 -22.77 6.66 1.51
N PRO A 36 -23.85 7.21 0.92
CA PRO A 36 -24.88 6.42 0.24
C PRO A 36 -24.39 5.75 -1.05
N GLY A 37 -23.22 6.12 -1.57
CA GLY A 37 -22.68 5.57 -2.81
C GLY A 37 -22.13 4.15 -2.73
N GLY A 38 -21.84 3.63 -1.53
CA GLY A 38 -21.42 2.23 -1.34
C GLY A 38 -20.14 1.82 -2.06
N TYR A 39 -19.30 2.77 -2.48
CA TYR A 39 -18.06 2.46 -3.21
C TYR A 39 -17.07 1.73 -2.31
N THR A 40 -16.60 0.60 -2.80
CA THR A 40 -15.56 -0.23 -2.19
C THR A 40 -14.39 -0.40 -3.14
N GLU A 41 -13.25 -0.83 -2.61
CA GLU A 41 -12.06 -1.13 -3.41
C GLU A 41 -11.53 0.09 -4.20
N CYS A 42 -11.81 1.30 -3.69
CA CYS A 42 -11.33 2.53 -4.29
C CYS A 42 -9.82 2.68 -4.07
N ALA A 43 -9.06 2.76 -5.16
CA ALA A 43 -7.65 3.12 -5.13
C ALA A 43 -7.28 3.87 -6.41
N TRP A 44 -6.28 4.74 -6.30
CA TRP A 44 -5.56 5.29 -7.43
C TRP A 44 -4.21 4.58 -7.55
N GLN A 45 -3.72 4.36 -8.77
CA GLN A 45 -2.40 3.79 -8.98
C GLN A 45 -1.67 4.38 -10.19
N THR A 46 -0.35 4.36 -10.14
CA THR A 46 0.54 4.65 -11.28
C THR A 46 1.76 3.75 -11.25
N SER A 47 2.29 3.43 -12.43
CA SER A 47 3.59 2.79 -12.56
C SER A 47 4.71 3.82 -12.42
N GLY A 48 5.86 3.40 -11.91
CA GLY A 48 7.07 4.21 -11.76
C GLY A 48 8.31 3.35 -11.53
N ILE A 49 9.42 4.00 -11.20
CA ILE A 49 10.68 3.35 -10.83
C ILE A 49 10.96 3.65 -9.35
N GLY A 50 11.08 2.60 -8.55
CA GLY A 50 11.60 2.66 -7.20
C GLY A 50 13.12 2.62 -7.22
N GLN A 51 13.76 3.40 -6.36
CA GLN A 51 15.22 3.43 -6.25
C GLN A 51 15.64 3.22 -4.79
N PHE A 52 16.57 2.29 -4.57
CA PHE A 52 17.12 2.05 -3.25
C PHE A 52 18.57 1.54 -3.34
N ARG A 53 19.31 1.63 -2.24
CA ARG A 53 20.66 1.05 -2.10
C ARG A 53 20.67 0.23 -0.81
N PRO A 54 20.68 -1.11 -0.88
CA PRO A 54 20.72 -1.93 0.32
C PRO A 54 22.03 -1.68 1.10
N GLY A 55 21.92 -1.37 2.39
CA GLY A 55 23.08 -1.23 3.28
C GLY A 55 23.64 -2.58 3.72
N ASP A 56 24.77 -2.57 4.43
CA ASP A 56 25.53 -3.80 4.76
C ASP A 56 24.75 -4.84 5.56
N ALA A 57 23.76 -4.41 6.36
CA ALA A 57 22.90 -5.28 7.15
C ALA A 57 21.56 -5.65 6.46
N ALA A 58 21.35 -5.23 5.21
CA ALA A 58 20.12 -5.49 4.49
C ALA A 58 20.06 -6.95 4.01
N ASN A 59 18.87 -7.54 4.08
CA ASN A 59 18.54 -8.80 3.41
C ASN A 59 17.51 -8.53 2.31
N PRO A 60 17.94 -7.98 1.16
CA PRO A 60 17.01 -7.54 0.13
C PRO A 60 16.37 -8.73 -0.57
N ALA A 61 15.05 -8.65 -0.80
CA ALA A 61 14.37 -9.58 -1.72
C ALA A 61 14.79 -9.34 -3.19
N ILE A 62 15.23 -8.12 -3.51
CA ILE A 62 15.63 -7.68 -4.84
C ILE A 62 16.89 -6.80 -4.70
N GLY A 63 17.92 -7.08 -5.50
CA GLY A 63 19.13 -6.27 -5.58
C GLY A 63 20.29 -6.76 -4.71
N LYS A 64 21.40 -6.01 -4.72
CA LYS A 64 22.66 -6.34 -4.05
C LYS A 64 23.09 -5.26 -3.07
N VAL A 65 23.69 -5.70 -1.96
CA VAL A 65 24.26 -4.82 -0.93
C VAL A 65 25.31 -3.89 -1.53
N GLY A 66 25.20 -2.59 -1.23
CA GLY A 66 26.11 -1.53 -1.68
C GLY A 66 25.84 -0.99 -3.09
N GLU A 67 25.06 -1.70 -3.92
CA GLU A 67 24.73 -1.32 -5.29
C GLU A 67 23.44 -0.48 -5.34
N LEU A 68 23.39 0.49 -6.26
CA LEU A 68 22.17 1.25 -6.51
C LEU A 68 21.24 0.40 -7.36
N GLU A 69 20.02 0.20 -6.88
CA GLU A 69 18.99 -0.59 -7.53
C GLU A 69 17.87 0.32 -8.01
N GLU A 70 17.41 0.08 -9.23
CA GLU A 70 16.24 0.72 -9.83
C GLU A 70 15.29 -0.36 -10.33
N THR A 71 14.06 -0.38 -9.82
CA THR A 71 13.09 -1.43 -10.15
C THR A 71 11.72 -0.88 -10.51
N PRO A 72 11.00 -1.48 -11.47
CA PRO A 72 9.61 -1.13 -11.74
C PRO A 72 8.74 -1.34 -10.50
N GLU A 73 7.95 -0.33 -10.14
CA GLU A 73 7.00 -0.37 -9.04
C GLU A 73 5.65 0.23 -9.45
N VAL A 74 4.61 -0.14 -8.70
CA VAL A 74 3.30 0.51 -8.73
C VAL A 74 3.12 1.27 -7.43
N ARG A 75 2.95 2.59 -7.50
CA ARG A 75 2.47 3.39 -6.37
C ARG A 75 0.96 3.25 -6.31
N VAL A 76 0.44 2.78 -5.19
CA VAL A 76 -1.00 2.67 -4.92
C VAL A 76 -1.37 3.60 -3.77
N GLU A 77 -2.48 4.29 -3.92
CA GLU A 77 -3.04 5.21 -2.92
C GLU A 77 -4.52 4.94 -2.68
N THR A 78 -4.93 4.86 -1.41
CA THR A 78 -6.33 4.61 -1.04
C THR A 78 -6.73 5.32 0.25
N LEU A 79 -8.02 5.70 0.34
CA LEU A 79 -8.64 6.27 1.53
C LEU A 79 -8.86 5.19 2.60
N ILE A 80 -8.60 5.53 3.86
CA ILE A 80 -8.98 4.74 5.03
C ILE A 80 -9.74 5.62 6.02
N VAL A 81 -10.83 5.08 6.59
CA VAL A 81 -11.63 5.74 7.62
C VAL A 81 -11.45 5.00 8.96
N GLY A 82 -10.99 5.72 9.97
CA GLY A 82 -10.75 5.21 11.33
C GLY A 82 -9.38 4.57 11.52
N GLU A 83 -8.78 4.77 12.70
CA GLU A 83 -7.44 4.26 13.04
C GLU A 83 -7.38 2.74 13.11
N ASP A 84 -8.43 2.08 13.57
CA ASP A 84 -8.47 0.61 13.63
C ASP A 84 -8.35 -0.02 12.24
N THR A 85 -9.01 0.57 11.24
CA THR A 85 -8.93 0.14 9.84
C THR A 85 -7.52 0.36 9.29
N VAL A 86 -6.85 1.46 9.67
CA VAL A 86 -5.45 1.71 9.28
C VAL A 86 -4.55 0.58 9.80
N ARG A 87 -4.66 0.23 11.09
CA ARG A 87 -3.84 -0.82 11.71
C ARG A 87 -4.05 -2.17 11.00
N LYS A 88 -5.31 -2.52 10.71
CA LYS A 88 -5.66 -3.75 9.99
C LYS A 88 -5.12 -3.77 8.55
N ALA A 89 -5.26 -2.66 7.82
CA ALA A 89 -4.78 -2.57 6.44
C ALA A 89 -3.25 -2.67 6.35
N VAL A 90 -2.53 -2.00 7.26
CA VAL A 90 -1.06 -2.09 7.31
C VAL A 90 -0.59 -3.50 7.71
N ALA A 91 -1.29 -4.18 8.61
CA ALA A 91 -0.99 -5.57 8.94
C ALA A 91 -1.20 -6.50 7.75
N ALA A 92 -2.35 -6.37 7.06
CA ALA A 92 -2.69 -7.18 5.89
C ALA A 92 -1.72 -6.99 4.70
N LEU A 93 -1.05 -5.84 4.60
CA LEU A 93 -0.07 -5.58 3.55
C LEU A 93 1.26 -6.33 3.76
N LYS A 94 1.55 -6.78 4.98
CA LYS A 94 2.80 -7.45 5.36
C LYS A 94 2.76 -8.97 5.23
N GLU A 95 1.57 -9.54 5.01
CA GLU A 95 1.33 -10.97 4.77
C GLU A 95 1.55 -11.31 3.29
#